data_AF-A0A2E9U532-F1
#
_entry.id   AF-A0A2E9U532-F1
#
_cell.length_a   1.000
_cell.length_b   1.000
_cell.length_c   1.000
_cell.angle_alpha   90.00
_cell.angle_beta   90.00
_cell.angle_gamma   90.00
#
_symmetry.space_group_name_H-M   'P 1'
#
loop_
_entity.id
_entity.type
_entity.pdbx_description
1 polymer ?
#
loop_
_entity_poly.entity_id
_entity_poly.type
_entity_poly.pdbx_seq_one_letter_code
_entity_poly.pdbx_strand_id
1 'polypeptide(L)'
;MKQGFWIIAKQIVRDADIVLEVLDARFPNITRISRLEKMAKEKLILVINKVDLISNKTLDKVKTEFKNSKYVLVSSKNPRSINELIRMIKGKVAVIGYPNTGKSTLINKLSSGGRAKTSSESGFTQGKQLIAG
;
A
#
# COMPACT_ATOMS: atom_id res chain seq x y z
N MET A 1 19.37 3.71 7.76
CA MET A 1 18.29 2.76 8.12
C MET A 1 18.88 1.64 8.97
N LYS A 2 18.30 1.32 10.14
CA LYS A 2 18.83 0.27 11.03
C LYS A 2 18.69 -1.11 10.38
N GLN A 3 19.67 -1.99 10.55
CA GLN A 3 19.72 -3.34 9.95
C GLN A 3 18.46 -4.18 10.26
N GLY A 4 17.88 -4.01 11.46
CA GLY A 4 16.65 -4.69 11.88
C GLY A 4 15.38 -4.31 11.11
N PHE A 5 15.31 -3.11 10.52
CA PHE A 5 14.13 -2.67 9.76
C PHE A 5 13.87 -3.59 8.56
N TRP A 6 14.93 -3.89 7.79
CA TRP A 6 14.81 -4.72 6.61
C TRP A 6 14.51 -6.17 6.93
N ILE A 7 14.87 -6.66 8.12
CA ILE A 7 14.54 -8.01 8.56
C ILE A 7 13.01 -8.11 8.76
N ILE A 8 12.44 -7.18 9.53
CA ILE A 8 11.01 -7.14 9.81
C ILE A 8 10.20 -6.92 8.53
N ALA A 9 10.58 -5.94 7.69
CA ALA A 9 9.85 -5.66 6.46
C ALA A 9 9.83 -6.86 5.49
N LYS A 10 10.92 -7.62 5.43
CA LYS A 10 10.99 -8.85 4.63
C LYS A 10 10.11 -9.95 5.18
N GLN A 11 10.04 -10.11 6.51
CA GLN A 11 9.19 -11.10 7.16
C GLN A 11 7.71 -10.79 6.92
N ILE A 12 7.32 -9.53 7.11
CA ILE A 12 5.97 -9.04 6.79
C ILE A 12 5.54 -9.38 5.36
N VAL A 13 6.42 -9.10 4.39
CA VAL A 13 6.14 -9.37 2.97
C VAL A 13 6.04 -10.87 2.68
N ARG A 14 6.83 -11.71 3.37
CA ARG A 14 6.78 -13.17 3.21
C ARG A 14 5.47 -13.76 3.75
N ASP A 15 5.07 -13.31 4.94
CA ASP A 15 3.94 -13.89 5.69
C ASP A 15 2.57 -13.41 5.20
N ALA A 16 2.53 -12.35 4.38
CA ALA A 16 1.30 -11.80 3.83
C ALA A 16 0.78 -12.60 2.63
N ASP A 17 -0.55 -12.64 2.49
CA ASP A 17 -1.25 -13.15 1.30
C ASP A 17 -1.28 -12.08 0.20
N ILE A 18 -1.43 -10.81 0.59
CA ILE A 18 -1.42 -9.63 -0.30
C ILE A 18 -0.50 -8.55 0.27
N VAL A 19 0.28 -7.91 -0.61
CA VAL A 19 1.13 -6.78 -0.27
C VAL A 19 0.63 -5.54 -1.00
N LEU A 20 0.16 -4.55 -0.24
CA LEU A 20 -0.22 -3.24 -0.74
C LEU A 20 0.98 -2.29 -0.59
N GLU A 21 1.51 -1.85 -1.71
CA GLU A 21 2.53 -0.80 -1.71
C GLU A 21 1.91 0.56 -2.02
N VAL A 22 1.91 1.46 -1.04
CA VAL A 22 1.27 2.77 -1.16
C VAL A 22 2.25 3.79 -1.73
N LEU A 23 1.97 4.23 -2.95
CA LEU A 23 2.71 5.23 -3.72
C LEU A 23 2.01 6.60 -3.67
N ASP A 24 2.76 7.69 -3.79
CA ASP A 24 2.19 9.03 -3.98
C ASP A 24 2.04 9.32 -5.48
N ALA A 25 0.83 9.58 -5.95
CA ALA A 25 0.52 9.77 -7.38
C ALA A 25 1.28 10.93 -8.04
N ARG A 26 1.81 11.88 -7.25
CA ARG A 26 2.65 12.97 -7.75
C ARG A 26 4.05 12.50 -8.14
N PHE A 27 4.55 11.47 -7.47
CA PHE A 27 5.92 10.94 -7.64
C PHE A 27 5.97 9.41 -7.52
N PRO A 28 5.15 8.66 -8.29
CA PRO A 28 4.90 7.26 -8.00
C PRO A 28 6.18 6.41 -8.09
N ASN A 29 7.05 6.67 -9.07
CA ASN A 29 8.30 5.94 -9.28
C ASN A 29 9.34 6.17 -8.18
N ILE A 30 9.37 7.38 -7.61
CA ILE A 30 10.31 7.72 -6.52
C ILE A 30 9.91 7.00 -5.24
N THR A 31 8.60 6.78 -5.03
CA THR A 31 8.08 6.14 -3.83
C THR A 31 8.02 4.61 -3.90
N ARG A 32 8.68 3.98 -4.88
CA ARG A 32 8.73 2.51 -5.03
C ARG A 32 9.85 1.88 -4.20
N ILE A 33 9.60 0.67 -3.70
CA ILE A 33 10.52 -0.13 -2.89
C ILE A 33 10.80 -1.44 -3.64
N SER A 34 11.55 -1.35 -4.74
CA SER A 34 11.82 -2.47 -5.65
C SER A 34 12.35 -3.74 -4.96
N ARG A 35 13.04 -3.61 -3.83
CA ARG A 35 13.51 -4.75 -3.04
C ARG A 35 12.35 -5.61 -2.50
N LEU A 36 11.27 -4.98 -2.05
CA LEU A 36 10.10 -5.68 -1.50
C LEU A 36 9.15 -6.11 -2.61
N GLU A 37 9.04 -5.34 -3.70
CA GLU A 37 8.27 -5.73 -4.89
C GLU A 37 8.72 -7.08 -5.46
N LYS A 38 10.04 -7.27 -5.61
CA LYS A 38 10.63 -8.53 -6.09
C LYS A 38 10.30 -9.73 -5.18
N MET A 39 10.05 -9.48 -3.90
CA MET A 39 9.68 -10.52 -2.94
C MET A 39 8.18 -10.79 -2.94
N ALA A 40 7.37 -9.74 -3.10
CA ALA A 40 5.91 -9.84 -3.12
C ALA A 40 5.40 -10.52 -4.40
N LYS A 41 6.02 -10.28 -5.56
CA LYS A 41 5.67 -10.89 -6.86
C LYS A 41 4.15 -10.81 -7.13
N GLU A 42 3.48 -11.93 -7.36
CA GLU A 42 2.04 -12.01 -7.63
C GLU A 42 1.13 -11.49 -6.49
N LYS A 43 1.66 -11.38 -5.27
CA LYS A 43 0.94 -10.84 -4.11
C LYS A 43 0.85 -9.31 -4.13
N LEU A 44 1.65 -8.65 -4.97
CA LEU A 44 1.79 -7.20 -5.00
C LEU A 44 0.59 -6.52 -5.66
N ILE A 45 0.07 -5.48 -4.99
CA ILE A 45 -0.84 -4.50 -5.56
C ILE A 45 -0.27 -3.11 -5.25
N LEU A 46 -0.04 -2.33 -6.31
CA LEU A 46 0.37 -0.94 -6.16
C LEU A 46 -0.85 -0.06 -5.87
N VAL A 47 -0.86 0.61 -4.72
CA VAL A 47 -1.90 1.56 -4.35
C VAL A 47 -1.39 2.96 -4.65
N ILE A 48 -1.75 3.49 -5.82
CA ILE A 48 -1.34 4.82 -6.25
C ILE A 48 -2.30 5.83 -5.62
N ASN A 49 -1.87 6.42 -4.52
CA ASN A 49 -2.68 7.24 -3.65
C ASN A 49 -2.55 8.75 -3.94
N LYS A 50 -3.52 9.54 -3.49
CA LYS A 50 -3.59 11.00 -3.68
C LYS A 50 -3.82 11.43 -5.12
N VAL A 51 -4.58 10.64 -5.88
CA VAL A 51 -4.94 10.99 -7.26
C VAL A 51 -5.76 12.28 -7.35
N ASP A 52 -6.36 12.73 -6.25
CA ASP A 52 -7.01 14.04 -6.11
C ASP A 52 -6.05 15.24 -6.23
N LEU A 53 -4.73 15.02 -6.09
CA LEU A 53 -3.72 16.08 -6.14
C LEU A 53 -3.05 16.24 -7.50
N ILE A 54 -3.47 15.48 -8.52
CA ILE A 54 -2.87 15.50 -9.85
C ILE A 54 -3.91 15.79 -10.94
N SER A 55 -3.47 16.40 -12.04
CA SER A 55 -4.33 16.68 -13.20
C SER A 55 -4.75 15.40 -13.92
N ASN A 56 -5.84 15.45 -14.71
CA ASN A 56 -6.26 14.33 -15.58
C ASN A 56 -5.13 13.91 -16.54
N LYS A 57 -4.40 14.87 -17.11
CA LYS A 57 -3.23 14.60 -17.97
C LYS A 57 -2.15 13.82 -17.24
N THR A 58 -1.88 14.14 -15.97
CA THR A 58 -0.92 13.39 -15.15
C THR A 58 -1.47 12.01 -14.80
N LEU A 59 -2.77 11.90 -14.51
CA LEU A 59 -3.42 10.63 -14.22
C LEU A 59 -3.33 9.65 -15.39
N ASP A 60 -3.50 10.12 -16.62
CA ASP A 60 -3.38 9.27 -17.82
C ASP A 60 -1.94 8.79 -18.07
N LYS A 61 -0.94 9.62 -17.73
CA LYS A 61 0.47 9.20 -17.74
C LYS A 61 0.71 8.09 -16.71
N VAL A 62 0.18 8.24 -15.50
CA VAL A 62 0.27 7.21 -14.45
C VAL A 62 -0.39 5.91 -14.93
N LYS A 63 -1.61 5.95 -15.49
CA LYS A 63 -2.27 4.76 -16.03
C LYS A 63 -1.44 4.06 -17.10
N THR A 64 -0.82 4.83 -18.00
CA THR A 64 0.02 4.32 -19.07
C THR A 64 1.30 3.69 -18.53
N GLU A 65 1.93 4.33 -17.55
CA GLU A 65 3.15 3.86 -16.91
C GLU A 65 2.95 2.54 -16.17
N PHE A 66 1.85 2.40 -15.42
CA PHE A 66 1.58 1.23 -14.60
C PHE A 66 0.70 0.17 -15.28
N LYS A 67 0.42 0.30 -16.58
CA LYS A 67 -0.50 -0.57 -17.34
C LYS A 67 -0.21 -2.08 -17.24
N ASN A 68 1.05 -2.44 -17.05
CA ASN A 68 1.52 -3.84 -16.93
C ASN A 68 1.66 -4.30 -15.47
N SER A 69 1.29 -3.46 -14.50
CA SER A 69 1.31 -3.78 -13.08
C SER A 69 -0.10 -4.00 -12.56
N LYS A 70 -0.24 -4.78 -11.48
CA LYS A 70 -1.50 -4.81 -10.72
C LYS A 70 -1.55 -3.57 -9.83
N TYR A 71 -2.40 -2.60 -10.16
CA TYR A 71 -2.51 -1.34 -9.41
C TYR A 71 -3.97 -0.90 -9.20
N VAL A 72 -4.17 -0.02 -8.23
CA VAL A 72 -5.41 0.71 -8.00
C VAL A 72 -5.13 2.20 -7.83
N LEU A 73 -6.02 3.03 -8.35
CA LEU A 73 -5.98 4.49 -8.21
C LEU A 73 -6.87 4.89 -7.04
N VAL A 74 -6.29 5.50 -6.01
CA VAL A 74 -7.01 5.80 -4.77
C VAL A 74 -6.84 7.27 -4.40
N SER A 75 -7.94 7.88 -3.98
CA SER A 75 -7.86 9.05 -3.11
C SER A 75 -8.29 8.59 -1.73
N SER A 76 -7.35 8.42 -0.81
CA SER A 76 -7.68 7.96 0.55
C SER A 76 -8.60 8.93 1.29
N LYS A 77 -8.79 10.16 0.78
CA LYS A 77 -9.80 11.11 1.26
C LYS A 77 -11.22 10.73 0.79
N ASN A 78 -11.37 10.10 -0.37
CA ASN A 78 -12.64 9.68 -0.96
C ASN A 78 -12.96 8.19 -0.68
N PRO A 79 -13.96 7.88 0.17
CA PRO A 79 -14.33 6.49 0.52
C PRO A 79 -14.68 5.59 -0.66
N ARG A 80 -15.23 6.13 -1.77
CA ARG A 80 -15.66 5.31 -2.92
C ARG A 80 -14.49 4.57 -3.57
N SER A 81 -13.33 5.22 -3.66
CA SER A 81 -12.13 4.64 -4.29
C SER A 81 -11.52 3.47 -3.49
N ILE A 82 -11.88 3.33 -2.21
CA ILE A 82 -11.37 2.26 -1.33
C ILE A 82 -12.18 0.97 -1.49
N ASN A 83 -13.44 1.07 -1.92
CA ASN A 83 -14.30 -0.10 -2.11
C ASN A 83 -13.77 -1.07 -3.18
N GLU A 84 -13.16 -0.54 -4.25
CA GLU A 84 -12.50 -1.36 -5.27
C GLU A 84 -11.33 -2.15 -4.67
N LEU A 85 -10.46 -1.47 -3.92
CA LEU A 85 -9.35 -2.10 -3.21
C LEU A 85 -9.84 -3.18 -2.23
N ILE A 86 -10.91 -2.92 -1.48
CA ILE A 86 -11.48 -3.90 -0.53
C ILE A 86 -11.92 -5.20 -1.25
N ARG A 87 -12.42 -5.12 -2.48
CA ARG A 87 -12.82 -6.30 -3.26
C ARG A 87 -11.63 -7.13 -3.74
N MET A 88 -10.47 -6.49 -3.90
CA MET A 88 -9.24 -7.12 -4.41
C MET A 88 -8.41 -7.79 -3.31
N ILE A 89 -8.64 -7.47 -2.04
CA ILE A 89 -7.88 -7.99 -0.91
C ILE A 89 -8.65 -9.06 -0.15
N LYS A 90 -7.99 -10.19 0.11
CA LYS A 90 -8.48 -11.28 0.97
C LYS A 90 -7.28 -11.87 1.72
N GLY A 91 -7.49 -12.29 2.97
CA GLY A 91 -6.43 -12.86 3.81
C GLY A 91 -5.59 -11.82 4.57
N LYS A 92 -4.35 -12.19 4.93
CA LYS A 92 -3.38 -11.34 5.62
C LYS A 92 -2.81 -10.31 4.66
N VAL A 93 -3.07 -9.04 4.94
CA VAL A 93 -2.64 -7.92 4.09
C VAL A 93 -1.49 -7.16 4.75
N ALA A 94 -0.36 -7.08 4.07
CA ALA A 94 0.73 -6.17 4.43
C ALA A 94 0.54 -4.83 3.72
N VAL A 95 0.74 -3.73 4.44
CA VAL A 95 0.75 -2.37 3.85
C VAL A 95 2.13 -1.77 4.03
N ILE A 96 2.81 -1.47 2.92
CA ILE A 96 4.16 -0.90 2.88
C ILE A 96 4.20 0.41 2.08
N GLY A 97 5.30 1.15 2.19
CA GLY A 97 5.54 2.35 1.39
C GLY A 97 6.32 3.44 2.15
N TYR A 98 6.76 4.47 1.43
CA TYR A 98 7.53 5.58 2.00
C TYR A 98 6.72 6.42 3.00
N PRO A 99 7.37 7.13 3.93
CA PRO A 99 6.71 8.12 4.78
C PRO A 99 5.78 9.05 3.99
N ASN A 100 4.67 9.46 4.60
CA ASN A 100 3.72 10.43 4.02
C ASN A 100 3.01 10.03 2.71
N THR A 101 3.14 8.81 2.18
CA THR A 101 2.36 8.35 1.01
C THR A 101 0.88 8.10 1.31
N GLY A 102 0.47 8.13 2.58
CA GLY A 102 -0.92 7.97 3.03
C GLY A 102 -1.27 6.58 3.57
N LYS A 103 -0.27 5.75 3.88
CA LYS A 103 -0.42 4.42 4.49
C LYS A 103 -1.32 4.40 5.71
N SER A 104 -1.10 5.28 6.69
CA SER A 104 -1.88 5.29 7.93
C SER A 104 -3.35 5.62 7.68
N THR A 105 -3.64 6.56 6.79
CA THR A 105 -5.01 6.87 6.37
C THR A 105 -5.67 5.66 5.69
N LEU A 106 -4.93 4.98 4.80
CA LEU A 106 -5.42 3.79 4.13
C LEU A 106 -5.72 2.67 5.12
N ILE A 107 -4.78 2.36 6.03
CA ILE A 107 -4.95 1.34 7.08
C ILE A 107 -6.18 1.65 7.92
N ASN A 108 -6.32 2.89 8.42
CA ASN A 108 -7.46 3.27 9.24
C ASN A 108 -8.78 3.04 8.51
N LYS A 109 -8.88 3.40 7.22
CA LYS A 109 -10.09 3.19 6.43
C LYS A 109 -10.38 1.73 6.09
N LEU A 110 -9.35 0.92 5.84
CA LEU A 110 -9.51 -0.53 5.65
C LEU A 110 -9.96 -1.23 6.93
N SER A 111 -9.56 -0.69 8.09
CA SER A 111 -9.83 -1.26 9.41
C SER A 111 -11.20 -0.86 9.97
N SER A 112 -11.58 0.42 9.80
CA SER A 112 -12.87 0.95 10.27
C SER A 112 -14.09 0.36 9.55
N GLY A 113 -13.88 -0.33 8.42
CA GLY A 113 -14.93 -1.05 7.70
C GLY A 113 -15.34 -2.40 8.32
N GLY A 114 -14.80 -2.77 9.50
CA GLY A 114 -15.24 -3.93 10.28
C GLY A 114 -14.83 -5.31 9.76
N ARG A 115 -13.91 -5.39 8.78
CA ARG A 115 -13.54 -6.66 8.12
C ARG A 115 -12.07 -7.06 8.27
N ALA A 116 -11.22 -6.20 8.83
CA ALA A 116 -9.81 -6.48 9.06
C ALA A 116 -9.48 -6.28 10.54
N LYS A 117 -9.11 -7.36 11.26
CA LYS A 117 -8.57 -7.27 12.61
C LYS A 117 -7.18 -6.65 12.56
N THR A 118 -7.04 -5.42 13.01
CA THR A 118 -5.73 -4.81 13.09
C THR A 118 -4.95 -5.33 14.28
N SER A 119 -4.15 -6.38 14.10
CA SER A 119 -2.95 -6.55 14.93
C SER A 119 -1.90 -5.56 14.47
N SER A 120 -0.81 -5.44 15.24
CA SER A 120 0.03 -4.30 15.06
C SER A 120 1.55 -4.53 15.04
N GLU A 121 2.20 -4.56 13.84
CA GLU A 121 3.67 -4.63 13.56
C GLU A 121 4.40 -3.66 12.53
N SER A 122 4.00 -2.42 12.27
CA SER A 122 4.87 -1.26 11.89
C SER A 122 6.04 -0.92 12.87
N GLY A 123 7.14 -1.65 12.81
CA GLY A 123 8.31 -1.31 13.62
C GLY A 123 8.82 -0.01 13.07
N PHE A 124 8.37 1.11 13.63
CA PHE A 124 8.80 2.46 13.33
C PHE A 124 7.97 3.23 12.28
N THR A 125 7.02 4.03 12.76
CA THR A 125 7.27 5.49 12.78
C THR A 125 7.75 6.01 14.15
N GLN A 126 8.28 5.21 15.09
CA GLN A 126 7.57 4.60 16.22
C GLN A 126 6.19 3.98 15.92
N GLY A 127 5.91 2.82 16.52
CA GLY A 127 4.55 2.26 16.62
C GLY A 127 4.15 1.37 15.46
N LYS A 128 3.82 0.11 15.79
CA LYS A 128 3.64 -1.13 15.01
C LYS A 128 2.16 -1.37 14.59
N GLN A 129 1.73 -1.52 13.28
CA GLN A 129 0.54 -2.16 12.65
C GLN A 129 0.76 -3.33 11.58
N LEU A 130 0.17 -4.54 11.72
CA LEU A 130 0.24 -5.77 10.86
C LEU A 130 -1.01 -6.64 11.18
N ILE A 131 -1.86 -6.97 10.22
CA ILE A 131 -3.20 -7.55 10.41
C ILE A 131 -3.16 -9.09 10.29
N ALA A 132 -3.64 -9.84 11.30
CA ALA A 132 -3.86 -11.30 11.24
C ALA A 132 -5.26 -11.66 11.77
N GLY A 133 -5.87 -12.70 11.18
CA GLY A 133 -7.20 -13.23 11.54
C GLY A 133 -7.20 -13.98 12.87
#